data_AF-A0A831SZU5-F1
#
_entry.id   AF-A0A831SZU5-F1
#
_cell.length_a   1.000
_cell.length_b   1.000
_cell.length_c   1.000
_cell.angle_alpha   90.00
_cell.angle_beta   90.00
_cell.angle_gamma   90.00
#
_symmetry.space_group_name_H-M   'P 1'
#
loop_
_entity.id
_entity.type
_entity.pdbx_description
1 polymer ?
#
loop_
_entity_poly.entity_id
_entity_poly.type
_entity_poly.pdbx_seq_one_letter_code
_entity_poly.pdbx_strand_id
1 'polypeptide(L)'
;MKRLSEATGLNIITATGYYGAANDRFVPSHAYKETAEELASRWIEEFERGIEGTGIKPGIIKIGVDAGPLSEIDAKLVQAAALTHLKTGLKA
;
A
#
# COMPACT_ATOMS: atom_id res chain seq x y z
N MET A 1 -9.62 7.79 10.68
CA MET A 1 -8.43 8.67 10.68
C MET A 1 -8.78 10.15 10.74
N LYS A 2 -9.47 10.73 9.74
CA LYS A 2 -9.83 12.17 9.71
C LYS A 2 -10.45 12.69 11.02
N ARG A 3 -11.55 12.09 11.48
CA ARG A 3 -12.22 12.45 12.75
C ARG A 3 -11.29 12.42 13.96
N LEU A 4 -10.33 11.49 14.01
CA LEU A 4 -9.38 11.36 15.13
C LEU A 4 -8.32 12.45 15.08
N SER A 5 -7.78 12.75 13.89
CA SER A 5 -6.84 13.86 13.70
C SER A 5 -7.49 15.19 14.09
N GLU A 6 -8.72 15.44 13.63
CA GLU A 6 -9.48 16.66 13.97
C GLU A 6 -9.78 16.76 15.48
N ALA A 7 -10.16 15.65 16.13
CA ALA A 7 -10.48 15.65 17.55
C ALA A 7 -9.27 15.81 18.47
N THR A 8 -8.07 15.39 18.02
CA THR A 8 -6.85 15.38 18.85
C THR A 8 -5.87 16.49 18.50
N GLY A 9 -6.00 17.12 17.33
CA GLY A 9 -5.01 18.04 16.78
C GLY A 9 -3.72 17.36 16.31
N LEU A 10 -3.66 16.01 16.31
CA LEU A 10 -2.50 15.27 15.85
C LEU A 10 -2.47 15.16 14.32
N ASN A 11 -1.28 15.34 13.75
CA ASN A 11 -1.02 15.00 12.36
C ASN A 11 -0.88 13.48 12.24
N ILE A 12 -1.82 12.84 11.55
CA ILE A 12 -1.84 11.39 11.36
C ILE A 12 -1.51 11.08 9.89
N ILE A 13 -0.40 10.37 9.67
CA ILE A 13 0.01 9.91 8.34
C ILE A 13 -0.57 8.52 8.10
N THR A 14 -1.29 8.35 7.00
CA THR A 14 -1.84 7.04 6.57
C THR A 14 -0.93 6.38 5.53
N ALA A 15 -1.08 5.07 5.36
CA ALA A 15 -0.31 4.27 4.41
C ALA A 15 -1.20 3.73 3.27
N THR A 16 -0.56 3.43 2.14
CA THR A 16 -1.03 2.50 1.11
C THR A 16 -0.20 1.21 1.16
N GLY A 17 -0.52 0.20 0.36
CA GLY A 17 0.19 -1.09 0.32
C GLY A 17 -0.54 -2.22 1.06
N TYR A 18 -0.01 -3.44 0.97
CA TYR A 18 -0.63 -4.65 1.51
C TYR A 18 0.28 -5.44 2.45
N TYR A 19 -0.36 -6.14 3.38
CA TYR A 19 0.30 -6.97 4.39
C TYR A 19 0.30 -8.44 3.93
N GLY A 20 1.36 -8.86 3.24
CA GLY A 20 1.62 -10.24 2.80
C GLY A 20 2.14 -11.17 3.90
N ALA A 21 2.62 -10.62 5.02
CA ALA A 21 3.02 -11.43 6.16
C ALA A 21 1.83 -12.21 6.76
N ALA A 22 2.16 -13.21 7.59
CA ALA A 22 1.23 -14.14 8.21
C ALA A 22 0.60 -15.11 7.20
N ASN A 23 1.43 -15.66 6.30
CA ASN A 23 1.04 -16.59 5.24
C ASN A 23 -0.03 -15.98 4.33
N ASP A 24 0.19 -14.73 3.90
CA ASP A 24 -0.68 -13.97 3.00
C ASP A 24 -2.15 -13.84 3.43
N ARG A 25 -2.47 -14.13 4.69
CA ARG A 25 -3.86 -14.29 5.17
C ARG A 25 -4.75 -13.08 4.91
N PHE A 26 -4.16 -11.88 4.85
CA PHE A 26 -4.87 -10.62 4.68
C PHE A 26 -4.66 -9.99 3.31
N VAL A 27 -3.99 -10.69 2.38
CA VAL A 27 -3.79 -10.21 1.02
C VAL A 27 -5.13 -10.25 0.28
N PRO A 28 -5.57 -9.13 -0.32
CA PRO A 28 -6.81 -9.11 -1.09
C PRO A 28 -6.77 -10.07 -2.29
N SER A 29 -7.90 -10.68 -2.62
CA SER A 29 -7.99 -11.69 -3.68
C SER A 29 -7.59 -11.17 -5.07
N HIS A 30 -7.79 -9.87 -5.35
CA HIS A 30 -7.35 -9.25 -6.61
C HIS A 30 -5.83 -9.21 -6.74
N ALA A 31 -5.10 -9.08 -5.62
CA ALA A 31 -3.65 -9.01 -5.65
C ALA A 31 -3.01 -10.32 -6.12
N TYR A 32 -3.72 -11.45 -6.07
CA TYR A 32 -3.24 -12.71 -6.67
C TYR A 32 -3.41 -12.75 -8.19
N LYS A 33 -4.40 -12.03 -8.74
CA LYS A 33 -4.71 -12.01 -10.17
C LYS A 33 -3.97 -10.91 -10.92
N GLU A 34 -3.80 -9.78 -10.26
CA GLU A 34 -3.18 -8.59 -10.82
C GLU A 34 -1.66 -8.72 -10.93
N THR A 35 -1.07 -8.00 -11.88
CA THR A 35 0.38 -7.83 -11.99
C THR A 35 0.91 -6.82 -10.96
N ALA A 36 2.24 -6.74 -10.83
CA ALA A 36 2.87 -5.73 -9.97
C ALA A 36 2.54 -4.29 -10.43
N GLU A 37 2.44 -4.06 -11.74
CA GLU A 37 2.11 -2.77 -12.34
C GLU A 37 0.66 -2.37 -12.08
N GLU A 38 -0.27 -3.32 -12.13
CA GLU A 38 -1.68 -3.09 -11.80
C GLU A 38 -1.84 -2.75 -10.31
N LEU A 39 -1.16 -3.48 -9.43
CA LEU A 39 -1.12 -3.17 -7.99
C LEU A 39 -0.49 -1.79 -7.72
N ALA A 40 0.64 -1.49 -8.36
CA ALA A 40 1.28 -0.19 -8.25
C ALA A 40 0.34 0.93 -8.72
N SER A 41 -0.42 0.70 -9.81
CA SER A 41 -1.38 1.66 -10.35
C SER A 41 -2.47 2.00 -9.34
N ARG A 42 -2.96 1.02 -8.57
CA ARG A 42 -3.91 1.28 -7.47
C ARG A 42 -3.31 2.20 -6.41
N TRP A 43 -2.11 1.89 -5.94
CA TRP A 43 -1.45 2.67 -4.89
C TRP A 43 -1.04 4.07 -5.37
N ILE A 44 -0.69 4.21 -6.66
CA ILE A 44 -0.47 5.51 -7.31
C ILE A 44 -1.80 6.29 -7.36
N GLU A 45 -2.91 5.67 -7.73
CA GLU A 45 -4.22 6.34 -7.75
C GLU A 45 -4.63 6.81 -6.35
N GLU A 46 -4.40 6.01 -5.31
CA GLU A 46 -4.60 6.41 -3.92
C GLU A 46 -3.75 7.63 -3.53
N PHE A 47 -2.50 7.70 -3.99
CA PHE A 47 -1.64 8.86 -3.81
C PHE A 47 -2.14 10.10 -4.57
N GLU A 48 -2.59 9.94 -5.81
CA GLU A 48 -3.01 11.06 -6.66
C GLU A 48 -4.38 11.60 -6.27
N ARG A 49 -5.33 10.73 -5.90
CA ARG A 49 -6.76 11.04 -5.76
C ARG A 49 -7.31 10.82 -4.34
N GLY A 50 -6.57 10.10 -3.50
CA GLY A 50 -6.99 9.74 -2.16
C GLY A 50 -7.58 8.33 -2.08
N ILE A 51 -7.46 7.73 -0.90
CA ILE A 51 -7.89 6.35 -0.63
C ILE A 51 -9.41 6.27 -0.61
N GLU A 52 -9.98 5.32 -1.37
CA GLU A 52 -11.41 4.96 -1.36
C GLU A 52 -12.37 6.16 -1.47
N GLY A 53 -12.03 7.15 -2.29
CA GLY A 53 -12.88 8.34 -2.50
C GLY A 53 -12.93 9.31 -1.32
N THR A 54 -12.12 9.10 -0.27
CA THR A 54 -12.09 9.97 0.91
C THR A 54 -11.35 11.30 0.66
N GLY A 55 -10.58 11.39 -0.42
CA GLY A 55 -9.65 12.49 -0.69
C GLY A 55 -8.42 12.50 0.22
N ILE A 56 -8.28 11.55 1.16
CA ILE A 56 -7.13 11.43 2.06
C ILE A 56 -6.04 10.64 1.35
N LYS A 57 -4.86 11.25 1.21
CA LYS A 57 -3.71 10.66 0.51
C LYS A 57 -2.78 9.93 1.48
N PRO A 58 -2.19 8.79 1.09
CA PRO A 58 -1.12 8.15 1.85
C PRO A 58 0.14 9.02 1.88
N GLY A 59 0.86 8.97 3.00
CA GLY A 59 2.18 9.59 3.15
C GLY A 59 3.34 8.59 3.13
N ILE A 60 3.05 7.29 3.20
CA ILE A 60 4.02 6.20 3.07
C ILE A 60 3.38 5.01 2.32
N ILE A 61 4.24 4.16 1.75
CA ILE A 61 3.90 2.81 1.33
C ILE A 61 4.26 1.89 2.51
N LYS A 62 3.41 0.93 2.82
CA LYS A 62 3.66 -0.07 3.85
C LYS A 62 3.35 -1.44 3.26
N ILE A 63 4.38 -2.27 3.14
CA ILE A 63 4.21 -3.68 2.82
C ILE A 63 4.67 -4.57 3.97
N GLY A 64 4.11 -5.77 4.05
CA GLY A 64 4.63 -6.87 4.87
C GLY A 64 4.84 -8.08 3.98
N VAL A 65 5.87 -8.88 4.28
CA VAL A 65 6.17 -10.14 3.59
C VAL A 65 6.45 -11.22 4.62
N ASP A 66 6.29 -12.49 4.24
CA ASP A 66 6.63 -13.59 5.13
C ASP A 66 8.14 -13.73 5.37
N ALA A 67 8.50 -14.43 6.45
CA ALA A 67 9.89 -14.72 6.75
C ALA A 67 10.45 -15.79 5.80
N GLY A 68 11.71 -15.62 5.37
CA GLY A 68 12.38 -16.54 4.46
C GLY A 68 12.50 -15.97 3.05
N PRO A 69 12.68 -16.82 2.03
CA PRO A 69 12.64 -16.39 0.63
C PRO A 69 11.26 -15.80 0.30
N LEU A 70 11.23 -14.77 -0.54
CA LEU A 70 9.98 -14.18 -0.99
C LEU A 70 9.17 -15.21 -1.78
N SER A 71 7.91 -15.37 -1.42
CA SER A 71 6.90 -16.04 -2.25
C SER A 71 6.65 -15.23 -3.54
N GLU A 72 5.93 -15.81 -4.50
CA GLU A 72 5.55 -15.08 -5.72
C GLU A 72 4.72 -13.82 -5.42
N ILE A 73 3.80 -13.92 -4.46
CA ILE A 73 2.95 -12.79 -4.07
C ILE A 73 3.76 -11.75 -3.29
N ASP A 74 4.64 -12.16 -2.37
CA ASP A 74 5.51 -11.24 -1.64
C ASP A 74 6.47 -10.49 -2.57
N ALA A 75 7.09 -11.19 -3.51
CA ALA A 75 7.96 -10.58 -4.53
C ALA A 75 7.18 -9.56 -5.37
N LYS A 76 5.93 -9.87 -5.71
CA LYS A 76 5.04 -8.95 -6.42
C LYS A 76 4.67 -7.73 -5.59
N LEU A 77 4.43 -7.87 -4.28
CA LEU A 77 4.17 -6.73 -3.39
C LEU A 77 5.40 -5.82 -3.29
N VAL A 78 6.61 -6.39 -3.20
CA VAL A 78 7.88 -5.64 -3.20
C VAL A 78 8.07 -4.88 -4.51
N GLN A 79 7.83 -5.52 -5.66
CA GLN A 79 7.95 -4.88 -6.97
C GLN A 79 6.93 -3.76 -7.13
N ALA A 80 5.66 -3.98 -6.77
CA ALA A 80 4.63 -2.95 -6.82
C ALA A 80 5.02 -1.74 -5.96
N ALA A 81 5.59 -1.96 -4.77
CA ALA A 81 5.99 -0.88 -3.86
C ALA A 81 7.14 -0.05 -4.45
N ALA A 82 8.10 -0.71 -5.09
CA ALA A 82 9.20 -0.05 -5.79
C ALA A 82 8.69 0.80 -6.98
N LEU A 83 7.75 0.27 -7.78
CA LEU A 83 7.12 1.00 -8.89
C LEU A 83 6.35 2.24 -8.39
N THR A 84 5.53 2.08 -7.35
CA THR A 84 4.83 3.20 -6.72
C THR A 84 5.81 4.24 -6.17
N HIS A 85 6.88 3.81 -5.51
CA HIS A 85 7.94 4.70 -5.04
C HIS A 85 8.54 5.53 -6.18
N LEU A 86 8.95 4.88 -7.27
CA LEU A 86 9.56 5.55 -8.42
C LEU A 86 8.62 6.57 -9.08
N LYS A 87 7.31 6.28 -9.11
CA LYS A 87 6.32 7.17 -9.72
C LYS A 87 5.92 8.35 -8.83
N THR A 88 5.82 8.14 -7.52
CA THR A 88 5.19 9.09 -6.57
C THR A 88 6.17 9.79 -5.63
N GLY A 89 7.34 9.21 -5.40
CA GLY A 89 8.31 9.62 -4.38
C GLY A 89 7.99 9.14 -2.95
N LEU A 90 6.84 8.48 -2.72
CA LEU A 90 6.49 7.89 -1.42
C LEU A 90 7.52 6.87 -0.96
N LYS A 91 7.82 6.82 0.35
CA LYS A 91 8.79 5.87 0.91
C LYS A 91 8.09 4.58 1.38
N ALA A 92 8.75 3.44 1.18
CA ALA A 92 8.31 2.11 1.61
C ALA A 92 9.06 1.63 2.86
#